data_AF-A0A1A9C6R7-F1
#
_entry.id   AF-A0A1A9C6R7-F1
#
_cell.length_a   1.000
_cell.length_b   1.000
_cell.length_c   1.000
_cell.angle_alpha   90.00
_cell.angle_beta   90.00
_cell.angle_gamma   90.00
#
_symmetry.space_group_name_H-M   'P 1'
#
loop_
_entity.id
_entity.type
_entity.pdbx_description
1 polymer ?
#
loop_
_entity_poly.entity_id
_entity_poly.type
_entity_poly.pdbx_seq_one_letter_code
_entity_poly.pdbx_strand_id
1 'polypeptide(L)'
;MSYTYDSFANRGEYLSAHYFSEELENTLKKSKAGDEGLFTLWTSRETDPHDPQPTPRELLPRLRGEYLATVRPFLSARAQQEELGSTYDDPTGEWAEHLTTWHTAVLKALGYGGNRSEPITVHNAGREYELQVAWHGDGILAVDCGWTVKLDGALDPDEAGQLLHPLKTADGLLEVGEKLAGWLFQSELHELGGDAPRFILLLCGGVLVLADRGAWAEGRYLAASLDAALARNDTAKAGELALLAALFSHDMLAPRPDGKGRRLDDLLKASRDNAVGVNSELRKGLQHSVEIIANEVLARLREAEVEPREIEDLKKGPFAKQLTRESLRYLYRILFLLYAEARPELGILPADDSTYQTGYSIARLRELVARERKLVEEDSRNGFHLYASLDVLFNKVNYGHRPHGTEADDDKPAEERSQLRGLRFEPLRSELFDPKAITLIGRHILHPHWDEDGDEQPRWLDLRLRNAALHQVLRLLTMKEAGQKGRQGGFISYRNLGI
;
A
#
# COMPACT_ATOMS: atom_id res chain seq x y z
N MET A 1 13.88 -1.96 8.00
CA MET A 1 12.95 -1.31 8.94
C MET A 1 11.89 -0.75 8.04
N SER A 2 10.66 -1.27 8.09
CA SER A 2 9.55 -0.79 7.27
C SER A 2 9.20 0.62 7.73
N TYR A 3 9.49 1.64 6.92
CA TYR A 3 9.15 3.03 7.22
C TYR A 3 7.74 3.34 6.74
N THR A 4 6.74 2.73 7.37
CA THR A 4 5.35 3.13 7.13
C THR A 4 5.06 4.35 8.02
N TYR A 5 5.56 5.51 7.61
CA TYR A 5 5.23 6.77 8.28
C TYR A 5 3.81 7.17 7.87
N ASP A 6 2.93 7.37 8.85
CA ASP A 6 1.54 7.82 8.61
C ASP A 6 1.46 9.23 7.99
N SER A 7 2.58 9.94 7.85
CA SER A 7 2.66 11.22 7.14
C SER A 7 2.66 11.09 5.62
N PHE A 8 2.80 9.90 5.05
CA PHE A 8 2.81 9.73 3.59
C PHE A 8 1.55 9.02 3.10
N ALA A 9 1.03 9.49 1.97
CA ALA A 9 0.05 8.77 1.17
C ALA A 9 0.62 8.46 -0.22
N ASN A 10 0.89 7.18 -0.47
CA ASN A 10 1.29 6.66 -1.77
C ASN A 10 0.05 6.15 -2.52
N ARG A 11 -0.69 7.07 -3.14
CA ARG A 11 -2.03 6.83 -3.68
C ARG A 11 -1.95 6.15 -5.03
N GLY A 12 -2.78 5.13 -5.21
CA GLY A 12 -2.83 4.31 -6.42
C GLY A 12 -1.52 3.57 -6.76
N GLU A 13 -0.66 3.34 -5.77
CA GLU A 13 0.69 2.78 -5.98
C GLU A 13 1.54 3.58 -6.98
N TYR A 14 1.59 4.90 -6.80
CA TYR A 14 2.54 5.74 -7.53
C TYR A 14 3.97 5.16 -7.47
N LEU A 15 4.37 4.69 -6.29
CA LEU A 15 5.42 3.70 -6.12
C LEU A 15 4.80 2.38 -5.68
N SER A 16 5.38 1.22 -6.01
CA SER A 16 4.88 -0.05 -5.51
C SER A 16 5.01 -0.07 -3.99
N ALA A 17 4.00 -0.56 -3.28
CA ALA A 17 3.95 -0.49 -1.82
C ALA A 17 5.20 -1.10 -1.16
N HIS A 18 5.67 -2.23 -1.70
CA HIS A 18 6.90 -2.88 -1.23
C HIS A 18 8.15 -2.02 -1.45
N TYR A 19 8.30 -1.44 -2.64
CA TYR A 19 9.45 -0.59 -2.91
C TYR A 19 9.47 0.61 -1.97
N PHE A 20 8.32 1.25 -1.79
CA PHE A 20 8.17 2.41 -0.91
C PHE A 20 8.56 2.10 0.54
N SER A 21 8.15 0.95 1.09
CA SER A 21 8.39 0.61 2.49
C SER A 21 9.77 0.02 2.80
N GLU A 22 10.36 -0.77 1.88
CA GLU A 22 11.56 -1.58 2.17
C GLU A 22 12.81 -1.17 1.38
N GLU A 23 12.66 -0.65 0.16
CA GLU A 23 13.80 -0.47 -0.77
C GLU A 23 14.09 0.99 -1.15
N LEU A 24 13.13 1.89 -0.94
CA LEU A 24 13.26 3.30 -1.25
C LEU A 24 14.45 3.91 -0.50
N GLU A 25 14.58 3.67 0.80
CA GLU A 25 15.71 4.16 1.59
C GLU A 25 17.05 3.62 1.05
N ASN A 26 17.12 2.33 0.72
CA ASN A 26 18.34 1.73 0.17
C ASN A 26 18.73 2.39 -1.15
N THR A 27 17.74 2.72 -1.98
CA THR A 27 17.97 3.44 -3.25
C THR A 27 18.46 4.86 -3.00
N LEU A 28 17.89 5.57 -2.02
CA LEU A 28 18.31 6.91 -1.63
C LEU A 28 19.72 6.93 -1.00
N LYS A 29 20.14 5.85 -0.31
CA LYS A 29 21.47 5.69 0.30
C LYS A 29 22.51 5.06 -0.62
N LYS A 30 22.17 4.79 -1.88
CA LYS A 30 23.08 4.13 -2.82
C LYS A 30 24.37 4.94 -2.96
N SER A 31 25.52 4.27 -2.84
CA SER A 31 26.84 4.92 -2.85
C SER A 31 27.67 4.54 -4.08
N LYS A 32 27.03 4.14 -5.18
CA LYS A 32 27.72 3.70 -6.39
C LYS A 32 28.27 4.92 -7.13
N ALA A 33 29.57 4.93 -7.41
CA ALA A 33 30.22 6.01 -8.15
C ALA A 33 29.53 6.26 -9.50
N GLY A 34 29.13 7.50 -9.75
CA GLY A 34 28.39 7.91 -10.95
C GLY A 34 26.89 7.60 -10.94
N ASP A 35 26.35 6.98 -9.88
CA ASP A 35 24.92 6.70 -9.71
C ASP A 35 24.57 6.68 -8.21
N GLU A 36 24.96 7.76 -7.53
CA GLU A 36 24.75 7.93 -6.10
C GLU A 36 23.30 8.37 -5.82
N GLY A 37 22.72 7.80 -4.76
CA GLY A 37 21.41 8.18 -4.26
C GLY A 37 21.43 9.55 -3.59
N LEU A 38 20.25 10.16 -3.45
CA LEU A 38 20.13 11.53 -2.99
C LEU A 38 20.65 11.75 -1.56
N PHE A 39 20.48 10.78 -0.65
CA PHE A 39 21.02 10.91 0.71
C PHE A 39 22.54 10.84 0.75
N THR A 40 23.17 10.10 -0.16
CA THR A 40 24.63 10.09 -0.30
C THR A 40 25.13 11.45 -0.80
N LEU A 41 24.48 12.00 -1.84
CA LEU A 41 24.80 13.33 -2.38
C LEU A 41 24.65 14.41 -1.31
N TRP A 42 23.54 14.43 -0.57
CA TRP A 42 23.38 15.42 0.50
C TRP A 42 24.42 15.24 1.60
N THR A 43 24.78 14.00 1.94
CA THR A 43 25.83 13.77 2.94
C THR A 43 27.18 14.30 2.46
N SER A 44 27.53 14.16 1.18
CA SER A 44 28.78 14.72 0.67
C SER A 44 28.76 16.26 0.71
N ARG A 45 27.67 16.89 0.25
CA ARG A 45 27.51 18.36 0.23
C ARG A 45 27.56 18.96 1.63
N GLU A 46 26.79 18.42 2.58
CA GLU A 46 26.75 18.89 3.98
C GLU A 46 28.10 18.76 4.69
N THR A 47 28.99 17.89 4.21
CA THR A 47 30.34 17.70 4.77
C THR A 47 31.44 18.44 4.02
N ASP A 48 31.14 19.05 2.85
CA ASP A 48 32.12 19.79 2.06
C ASP A 48 32.30 21.21 2.61
N PRO A 49 33.48 21.57 3.14
CA PRO A 49 33.73 22.92 3.63
C PRO A 49 33.60 24.03 2.56
N HIS A 50 33.59 23.65 1.27
CA HIS A 50 33.52 24.58 0.14
C HIS A 50 32.11 24.73 -0.44
N ASP A 51 31.12 23.95 0.02
CA ASP A 51 29.70 24.13 -0.31
C ASP A 51 28.91 24.52 0.96
N PRO A 52 28.82 25.82 1.30
CA PRO A 52 28.13 26.26 2.50
C PRO A 52 26.60 26.24 2.39
N GLN A 53 26.05 25.84 1.24
CA GLN A 53 24.61 25.89 1.00
C GLN A 53 23.91 24.72 1.70
N PRO A 54 22.97 24.98 2.62
CA PRO A 54 22.26 23.93 3.32
C PRO A 54 21.37 23.14 2.35
N THR A 55 21.31 21.82 2.55
CA THR A 55 20.46 20.95 1.73
C THR A 55 18.99 21.05 2.17
N PRO A 56 18.03 20.60 1.33
CA PRO A 56 16.64 20.48 1.76
C PRO A 56 16.45 19.65 3.04
N ARG A 57 17.30 18.62 3.25
CA ARG A 57 17.32 17.82 4.48
C ARG A 57 17.64 18.63 5.73
N GLU A 58 18.49 19.65 5.62
CA GLU A 58 18.83 20.54 6.74
C GLU A 58 17.86 21.71 6.90
N LEU A 59 17.25 22.16 5.82
CA LEU A 59 16.35 23.32 5.81
C LEU A 59 14.94 22.99 6.27
N LEU A 60 14.37 21.87 5.81
CA LEU A 60 12.98 21.50 6.12
C LEU A 60 12.69 21.42 7.64
N PRO A 61 13.55 20.81 8.48
CA PRO A 61 13.33 20.79 9.93
C PRO A 61 13.31 22.17 10.59
N ARG A 62 13.95 23.20 9.98
CA ARG A 62 14.01 24.57 10.54
C ARG A 62 12.65 25.25 10.53
N LEU A 63 11.74 24.84 9.64
CA LEU A 63 10.38 25.37 9.55
C LEU A 63 9.53 25.05 10.79
N ARG A 64 9.89 24.01 11.55
CA ARG A 64 9.08 23.49 12.66
C ARG A 64 8.71 24.57 13.68
N GLY A 65 9.67 25.41 14.07
CA GLY A 65 9.48 26.39 15.15
C GLY A 65 8.40 27.40 14.82
N GLU A 66 8.54 28.07 13.67
CA GLU A 66 7.57 29.05 13.17
C GLU A 66 6.23 28.39 12.81
N TYR A 67 6.28 27.19 12.21
CA TYR A 67 5.06 26.47 11.82
C TYR A 67 4.16 26.16 13.02
N LEU A 68 4.71 25.55 14.07
CA LEU A 68 3.93 25.14 15.24
C LEU A 68 3.51 26.32 16.11
N ALA A 69 4.32 27.38 16.18
CA ALA A 69 4.07 28.53 17.05
C ALA A 69 3.08 29.53 16.43
N THR A 70 3.17 29.77 15.12
CA THR A 70 2.47 30.89 14.46
C THR A 70 1.57 30.43 13.33
N VAL A 71 2.11 29.69 12.35
CA VAL A 71 1.40 29.39 11.10
C VAL A 71 0.21 28.44 11.35
N ARG A 72 0.47 27.31 12.01
CA ARG A 72 -0.55 26.27 12.24
C ARG A 72 -1.69 26.78 13.13
N PRO A 73 -1.46 27.45 14.28
CA PRO A 73 -2.56 28.00 15.09
C PRO A 73 -3.39 29.02 14.31
N PHE A 74 -2.75 29.92 13.56
CA PHE A 74 -3.45 30.95 12.78
C PHE A 74 -4.35 30.34 11.69
N LEU A 75 -3.82 29.45 10.85
CA LEU A 75 -4.58 28.85 9.76
C LEU A 75 -5.70 27.93 10.27
N SER A 76 -5.45 27.18 11.36
CA SER A 76 -6.42 26.27 11.95
C SER A 76 -7.59 26.97 12.66
N ALA A 77 -7.34 28.12 13.31
CA ALA A 77 -8.39 28.87 13.98
C ALA A 77 -9.47 29.34 13.00
N ARG A 78 -9.06 29.78 11.80
CA ARG A 78 -9.99 30.26 10.78
C ARG A 78 -10.77 29.14 10.09
N ALA A 79 -10.11 28.02 9.79
CA ALA A 79 -10.77 26.85 9.23
C ALA A 79 -11.85 26.24 10.16
N GLN A 80 -11.82 26.54 11.46
CA GLN A 80 -12.83 26.08 12.43
C GLN A 80 -13.97 27.08 12.69
N GLN A 81 -13.82 28.34 12.27
CA GLN A 81 -14.74 29.44 12.63
C GLN A 81 -15.83 29.71 11.59
N GLU A 82 -15.77 29.10 10.42
CA GLU A 82 -16.55 29.50 9.25
C GLU A 82 -17.39 28.34 8.68
N GLU A 83 -18.58 28.67 8.13
CA GLU A 83 -19.45 27.70 7.44
C GLU A 83 -18.70 27.11 6.22
N LEU A 84 -18.98 25.84 5.90
CA LEU A 84 -18.45 25.14 4.72
C LEU A 84 -18.51 26.05 3.48
N GLY A 85 -17.34 26.45 2.97
CA GLY A 85 -17.18 27.28 1.77
C GLY A 85 -16.79 28.75 1.99
N SER A 86 -16.83 29.32 3.20
CA SER A 86 -16.42 30.73 3.39
C SER A 86 -14.95 30.95 3.75
N THR A 87 -14.21 29.90 4.18
CA THR A 87 -12.81 30.03 4.65
C THR A 87 -11.86 30.66 3.61
N TYR A 88 -12.20 30.54 2.33
CA TYR A 88 -11.46 31.09 1.20
C TYR A 88 -11.98 32.44 0.71
N ASP A 89 -13.12 32.90 1.24
CA ASP A 89 -13.75 34.19 0.94
C ASP A 89 -13.35 35.22 2.03
N ASP A 90 -12.03 35.36 2.24
CA ASP A 90 -11.46 36.31 3.20
C ASP A 90 -11.48 37.75 2.64
N PRO A 91 -12.34 38.65 3.14
CA PRO A 91 -12.43 40.01 2.61
C PRO A 91 -11.17 40.83 2.88
N THR A 92 -10.36 40.46 3.89
CA THR A 92 -9.10 41.15 4.21
C THR A 92 -7.91 40.60 3.42
N GLY A 93 -8.01 39.37 2.89
CA GLY A 93 -6.94 38.67 2.20
C GLY A 93 -5.76 38.23 3.08
N GLU A 94 -5.79 38.54 4.38
CA GLU A 94 -4.70 38.24 5.31
C GLU A 94 -4.43 36.74 5.42
N TRP A 95 -5.48 35.92 5.38
CA TRP A 95 -5.34 34.47 5.47
C TRP A 95 -4.60 33.89 4.27
N ALA A 96 -4.99 34.31 3.06
CA ALA A 96 -4.35 33.89 1.82
C ALA A 96 -2.89 34.37 1.76
N GLU A 97 -2.58 35.56 2.29
CA GLU A 97 -1.21 36.09 2.37
C GLU A 97 -0.33 35.25 3.32
N HIS A 98 -0.85 34.88 4.51
CA HIS A 98 -0.12 34.02 5.44
C HIS A 98 0.12 32.62 4.86
N LEU A 99 -0.88 32.05 4.18
CA LEU A 99 -0.74 30.76 3.52
C LEU A 99 0.28 30.81 2.37
N THR A 100 0.22 31.83 1.53
CA THR A 100 1.19 32.06 0.46
C THR A 100 2.62 32.23 0.99
N THR A 101 2.77 32.94 2.11
CA THR A 101 4.06 33.12 2.80
C THR A 101 4.60 31.79 3.30
N TRP A 102 3.74 30.97 3.92
CA TRP A 102 4.08 29.62 4.35
C TRP A 102 4.51 28.72 3.19
N HIS A 103 3.74 28.68 2.10
CA HIS A 103 4.06 27.92 0.90
C HIS A 103 5.40 28.34 0.29
N THR A 104 5.69 29.64 0.28
CA THR A 104 6.98 30.18 -0.17
C THR A 104 8.13 29.68 0.72
N ALA A 105 7.95 29.64 2.05
CA ALA A 105 8.95 29.13 2.98
C ALA A 105 9.20 27.62 2.79
N VAL A 106 8.13 26.85 2.57
CA VAL A 106 8.21 25.40 2.28
C VAL A 106 8.98 25.15 0.98
N LEU A 107 8.64 25.85 -0.11
CA LEU A 107 9.32 25.71 -1.39
C LEU A 107 10.82 26.06 -1.28
N LYS A 108 11.16 27.16 -0.60
CA LYS A 108 12.55 27.52 -0.32
C LYS A 108 13.28 26.42 0.47
N ALA A 109 12.65 25.85 1.48
CA ALA A 109 13.24 24.76 2.26
C ALA A 109 13.40 23.47 1.45
N LEU A 110 12.58 23.24 0.42
CA LEU A 110 12.68 22.11 -0.50
C LEU A 110 13.65 22.36 -1.67
N GLY A 111 14.32 23.52 -1.71
CA GLY A 111 15.32 23.84 -2.72
C GLY A 111 14.75 24.48 -3.99
N TYR A 112 13.47 24.84 -4.02
CA TYR A 112 12.92 25.67 -5.09
C TYR A 112 13.38 27.10 -4.86
N GLY A 113 14.44 27.50 -5.58
CA GLY A 113 15.07 28.80 -5.45
C GLY A 113 14.18 29.95 -5.93
N GLY A 114 14.51 31.18 -5.50
CA GLY A 114 13.82 32.40 -5.87
C GLY A 114 12.82 32.91 -4.82
N ASN A 115 12.29 34.11 -5.07
CA ASN A 115 11.03 34.53 -4.46
C ASN A 115 9.87 33.99 -5.31
N ARG A 116 8.62 34.29 -4.92
CA ARG A 116 7.44 33.87 -5.67
C ARG A 116 7.59 34.22 -7.15
N SER A 117 7.30 33.26 -8.03
CA SER A 117 7.45 33.44 -9.48
C SER A 117 6.50 34.50 -10.02
N GLU A 118 6.92 35.16 -11.09
CA GLU A 118 6.01 35.93 -11.93
C GLU A 118 4.95 35.00 -12.56
N PRO A 119 3.82 35.54 -13.03
CA PRO A 119 2.78 34.75 -13.66
C PRO A 119 3.35 34.02 -14.88
N ILE A 120 3.03 32.74 -15.02
CA ILE A 120 3.49 31.95 -16.16
C ILE A 120 2.45 31.99 -17.28
N THR A 121 2.91 32.26 -18.49
CA THR A 121 2.13 32.09 -19.71
C THR A 121 2.03 30.60 -20.05
N VAL A 122 0.81 30.10 -20.23
CA VAL A 122 0.53 28.73 -20.66
C VAL A 122 -0.43 28.73 -21.84
N HIS A 123 -0.21 27.82 -22.78
CA HIS A 123 -1.03 27.66 -23.96
C HIS A 123 -1.83 26.36 -23.84
N ASN A 124 -3.14 26.44 -24.00
CA ASN A 124 -4.01 25.26 -24.02
C ASN A 124 -4.99 25.36 -25.18
N ALA A 125 -5.05 24.31 -25.99
CA ALA A 125 -5.87 24.27 -27.21
C ALA A 125 -5.66 25.50 -28.12
N GLY A 126 -4.42 25.98 -28.23
CA GLY A 126 -4.06 27.14 -29.06
C GLY A 126 -4.42 28.51 -28.48
N ARG A 127 -4.89 28.60 -27.22
CA ARG A 127 -5.19 29.84 -26.52
C ARG A 127 -4.20 30.10 -25.40
N GLU A 128 -3.84 31.36 -25.25
CA GLU A 128 -2.93 31.84 -24.21
C GLU A 128 -3.69 32.17 -22.92
N TYR A 129 -3.12 31.76 -21.80
CA TYR A 129 -3.60 32.06 -20.45
C TYR A 129 -2.42 32.48 -19.56
N GLU A 130 -2.62 33.45 -18.68
CA GLU A 130 -1.68 33.77 -17.62
C GLU A 130 -2.11 33.09 -16.32
N LEU A 131 -1.21 32.31 -15.73
CA LEU A 131 -1.47 31.58 -14.49
C LEU A 131 -0.57 32.09 -13.38
N GLN A 132 -1.17 32.41 -12.23
CA GLN A 132 -0.46 32.66 -10.98
C GLN A 132 -0.05 31.32 -10.35
N VAL A 133 1.25 31.14 -10.11
CA VAL A 133 1.82 29.95 -9.48
C VAL A 133 2.77 30.37 -8.35
N ALA A 134 2.94 29.52 -7.36
CA ALA A 134 3.92 29.74 -6.29
C ALA A 134 5.35 29.66 -6.84
N TRP A 135 5.59 28.76 -7.79
CA TRP A 135 6.88 28.57 -8.44
C TRP A 135 6.72 27.86 -9.80
N HIS A 136 7.60 28.17 -10.76
CA HIS A 136 7.73 27.40 -12.01
C HIS A 136 9.20 27.31 -12.48
N GLY A 137 9.54 26.20 -13.13
CA GLY A 137 10.87 25.95 -13.69
C GLY A 137 11.11 24.45 -13.90
N ASP A 138 12.04 24.08 -14.79
CA ASP A 138 12.46 22.68 -14.98
C ASP A 138 11.32 21.68 -15.31
N GLY A 139 10.21 22.18 -15.86
CA GLY A 139 8.99 21.41 -16.11
C GLY A 139 8.21 21.07 -14.82
N ILE A 140 8.38 21.82 -13.74
CA ILE A 140 7.63 21.69 -12.48
C ILE A 140 6.84 22.98 -12.27
N LEU A 141 5.59 22.85 -11.83
CA LEU A 141 4.75 23.96 -11.37
C LEU A 141 4.33 23.73 -9.93
N ALA A 142 4.41 24.75 -9.07
CA ALA A 142 3.87 24.69 -7.72
C ALA A 142 2.66 25.62 -7.62
N VAL A 143 1.53 25.10 -7.13
CA VAL A 143 0.24 25.79 -7.12
C VAL A 143 -0.26 25.91 -5.69
N ASP A 144 -0.64 27.13 -5.32
CA ASP A 144 -1.24 27.43 -4.03
C ASP A 144 -2.70 26.94 -3.99
N CYS A 145 -2.95 25.94 -3.16
CA CYS A 145 -4.28 25.47 -2.81
C CYS A 145 -4.63 25.90 -1.38
N GLY A 146 -5.74 25.39 -0.86
CA GLY A 146 -6.22 25.70 0.47
C GLY A 146 -5.40 25.08 1.59
N TRP A 147 -6.01 24.84 2.74
CA TRP A 147 -5.29 24.38 3.93
C TRP A 147 -5.90 23.14 4.54
N THR A 148 -5.06 22.12 4.77
CA THR A 148 -5.39 20.99 5.62
C THR A 148 -4.15 20.44 6.32
N VAL A 149 -4.38 19.69 7.40
CA VAL A 149 -3.37 18.87 8.07
C VAL A 149 -3.55 17.37 7.78
N LYS A 150 -4.70 17.00 7.19
CA LYS A 150 -5.07 15.61 6.91
C LYS A 150 -4.75 15.28 5.45
N LEU A 151 -4.07 14.16 5.22
CA LEU A 151 -3.73 13.68 3.88
C LEU A 151 -4.96 13.49 2.98
N ASP A 152 -6.06 12.97 3.53
CA ASP A 152 -7.25 12.62 2.76
C ASP A 152 -8.06 13.84 2.33
N GLY A 153 -7.89 14.99 3.00
CA GLY A 153 -8.58 16.24 2.66
C GLY A 153 -7.84 17.11 1.65
N ALA A 154 -6.61 16.76 1.25
CA ALA A 154 -5.77 17.64 0.43
C ALA A 154 -6.32 17.89 -0.98
N LEU A 155 -7.08 16.94 -1.54
CA LEU A 155 -7.72 17.08 -2.85
C LEU A 155 -9.24 17.27 -2.74
N ASP A 156 -9.76 17.56 -1.55
CA ASP A 156 -11.19 17.79 -1.36
C ASP A 156 -11.61 19.10 -2.09
N PRO A 157 -12.50 19.04 -3.09
CA PRO A 157 -12.89 20.20 -3.89
C PRO A 157 -13.65 21.26 -3.09
N ASP A 158 -14.24 20.90 -1.96
CA ASP A 158 -15.02 21.80 -1.11
C ASP A 158 -14.19 22.33 0.09
N GLU A 159 -12.99 21.80 0.29
CA GLU A 159 -12.06 22.21 1.34
C GLU A 159 -10.66 22.56 0.78
N ALA A 160 -9.60 21.85 1.17
CA ALA A 160 -8.21 22.23 0.91
C ALA A 160 -7.77 22.07 -0.55
N GLY A 161 -8.55 21.38 -1.38
CA GLY A 161 -8.32 21.25 -2.81
C GLY A 161 -8.68 22.51 -3.61
N GLN A 162 -9.32 23.52 -2.99
CA GLN A 162 -9.60 24.79 -3.66
C GLN A 162 -8.32 25.58 -3.95
N LEU A 163 -8.29 26.27 -5.09
CA LEU A 163 -7.19 27.13 -5.52
C LEU A 163 -7.28 28.48 -4.83
N LEU A 164 -6.14 29.02 -4.36
CA LEU A 164 -6.10 30.42 -3.91
C LEU A 164 -6.27 31.41 -5.07
N HIS A 165 -5.92 30.98 -6.28
CA HIS A 165 -6.06 31.79 -7.50
C HIS A 165 -6.77 30.96 -8.58
N PRO A 166 -8.12 30.98 -8.62
CA PRO A 166 -8.88 30.31 -9.67
C PRO A 166 -8.49 30.80 -11.07
N LEU A 167 -8.45 29.89 -12.03
CA LEU A 167 -8.12 30.20 -13.43
C LEU A 167 -9.38 30.24 -14.27
N LYS A 168 -9.64 31.38 -14.91
CA LYS A 168 -10.72 31.49 -15.91
C LYS A 168 -10.23 30.97 -17.25
N THR A 169 -10.85 29.89 -17.73
CA THR A 169 -10.56 29.30 -19.04
C THR A 169 -11.71 29.54 -20.03
N ALA A 170 -11.55 29.06 -21.27
CA ALA A 170 -12.62 29.05 -22.25
C ALA A 170 -13.82 28.19 -21.84
N ASP A 171 -13.58 27.11 -21.10
CA ASP A 171 -14.57 26.09 -20.75
C ASP A 171 -15.23 26.34 -19.39
N GLY A 172 -14.76 27.33 -18.64
CA GLY A 172 -15.31 27.71 -17.34
C GLY A 172 -14.24 28.22 -16.37
N LEU A 173 -14.64 28.32 -15.10
CA LEU A 173 -13.72 28.66 -14.02
C LEU A 173 -13.13 27.38 -13.43
N LEU A 174 -11.81 27.31 -13.33
CA LEU A 174 -11.11 26.24 -12.62
C LEU A 174 -10.81 26.73 -11.21
N GLU A 175 -11.50 26.14 -10.24
CA GLU A 175 -11.40 26.50 -8.81
C GLU A 175 -10.72 25.42 -7.98
N VAL A 176 -10.51 24.21 -8.54
CA VAL A 176 -9.99 23.05 -7.83
C VAL A 176 -8.63 22.66 -8.38
N GLY A 177 -7.64 22.46 -7.49
CA GLY A 177 -6.26 22.13 -7.82
C GLY A 177 -6.13 20.82 -8.60
N GLU A 178 -6.94 19.81 -8.27
CA GLU A 178 -6.94 18.54 -9.01
C GLU A 178 -7.29 18.73 -10.50
N LYS A 179 -8.33 19.54 -10.76
CA LYS A 179 -8.79 19.87 -12.13
C LYS A 179 -7.77 20.71 -12.86
N LEU A 180 -7.19 21.72 -12.19
CA LEU A 180 -6.13 22.54 -12.77
C LEU A 180 -4.90 21.70 -13.12
N ALA A 181 -4.50 20.74 -12.29
CA ALA A 181 -3.39 19.85 -12.60
C ALA A 181 -3.65 19.01 -13.86
N GLY A 182 -4.84 18.42 -13.98
CA GLY A 182 -5.25 17.67 -15.17
C GLY A 182 -5.28 18.54 -16.44
N TRP A 183 -5.72 19.79 -16.31
CA TRP A 183 -5.73 20.77 -17.41
C TRP A 183 -4.30 21.18 -17.82
N LEU A 184 -3.43 21.48 -16.85
CA LEU A 184 -2.04 21.88 -17.08
C LEU A 184 -1.20 20.80 -17.76
N PHE A 185 -1.45 19.52 -17.48
CA PHE A 185 -0.76 18.42 -18.19
C PHE A 185 -1.09 18.31 -19.68
N GLN A 186 -2.13 19.01 -20.13
CA GLN A 186 -2.54 19.15 -21.53
C GLN A 186 -2.13 20.52 -22.12
N SER A 187 -1.48 21.36 -21.32
CA SER A 187 -1.01 22.69 -21.72
C SER A 187 0.48 22.70 -22.06
N GLU A 188 0.89 23.70 -22.83
CA GLU A 188 2.26 23.98 -23.25
C GLU A 188 2.77 25.22 -22.49
N LEU A 189 3.98 25.17 -21.95
CA LEU A 189 4.56 26.24 -21.14
C LEU A 189 5.22 27.32 -22.02
N HIS A 190 5.06 28.58 -21.63
CA HIS A 190 5.65 29.78 -22.23
C HIS A 190 5.15 30.14 -23.64
N GLU A 191 5.22 29.22 -24.59
CA GLU A 191 4.88 29.46 -26.00
C GLU A 191 4.14 28.27 -26.63
N LEU A 192 3.46 28.53 -27.76
CA LEU A 192 2.78 27.50 -28.55
C LEU A 192 3.82 26.50 -29.10
N GLY A 193 3.59 25.21 -28.86
CA GLY A 193 4.52 24.14 -29.14
C GLY A 193 5.64 23.97 -28.10
N GLY A 194 5.56 24.69 -26.98
CA GLY A 194 6.48 24.54 -25.85
C GLY A 194 6.32 23.20 -25.10
N ASP A 195 7.18 22.97 -24.13
CA ASP A 195 7.12 21.76 -23.30
C ASP A 195 5.90 21.78 -22.36
N ALA A 196 5.34 20.61 -22.09
CA ALA A 196 4.31 20.45 -21.07
C ALA A 196 4.93 20.19 -19.69
N PRO A 197 4.28 20.62 -18.58
CA PRO A 197 4.79 20.38 -17.25
C PRO A 197 4.87 18.87 -16.96
N ARG A 198 6.00 18.44 -16.37
CA ARG A 198 6.23 17.06 -15.92
C ARG A 198 5.56 16.81 -14.56
N PHE A 199 5.71 17.75 -13.63
CA PHE A 199 5.18 17.64 -12.27
C PHE A 199 4.39 18.88 -11.87
N ILE A 200 3.36 18.67 -11.06
CA ILE A 200 2.61 19.75 -10.41
C ILE A 200 2.61 19.46 -8.91
N LEU A 201 3.10 20.43 -8.12
CA LEU A 201 3.05 20.40 -6.66
C LEU A 201 1.84 21.19 -6.20
N LEU A 202 0.85 20.51 -5.63
CA LEU A 202 -0.29 21.16 -5.01
C LEU A 202 0.04 21.39 -3.54
N LEU A 203 0.10 22.67 -3.14
CA LEU A 203 0.45 23.10 -1.80
C LEU A 203 -0.85 23.31 -1.02
N CYS A 204 -1.17 22.39 -0.12
CA CYS A 204 -2.43 22.37 0.65
C CYS A 204 -2.16 22.75 2.11
N GLY A 205 -1.30 23.75 2.34
CA GLY A 205 -0.89 24.20 3.66
C GLY A 205 -0.02 23.18 4.41
N GLY A 206 -0.65 22.34 5.22
CA GLY A 206 0.03 21.30 5.99
C GLY A 206 0.29 20.00 5.21
N VAL A 207 -0.18 19.90 3.96
CA VAL A 207 0.01 18.74 3.09
C VAL A 207 0.56 19.18 1.73
N LEU A 208 1.49 18.39 1.20
CA LEU A 208 2.01 18.51 -0.16
C LEU A 208 1.50 17.34 -1.00
N VAL A 209 1.07 17.62 -2.24
CA VAL A 209 0.72 16.59 -3.23
C VAL A 209 1.60 16.75 -4.46
N LEU A 210 2.24 15.66 -4.88
CA LEU A 210 3.02 15.56 -6.10
C LEU A 210 2.19 14.84 -7.16
N ALA A 211 1.71 15.61 -8.13
CA ALA A 211 1.08 15.10 -9.34
C ALA A 211 2.15 14.87 -10.43
N ASP A 212 2.19 13.66 -10.98
CA ASP A 212 3.06 13.28 -12.10
C ASP A 212 2.21 13.12 -13.37
N ARG A 213 2.57 13.82 -14.45
CA ARG A 213 1.89 13.73 -15.76
C ARG A 213 1.63 12.29 -16.24
N GLY A 214 2.56 11.37 -15.98
CA GLY A 214 2.51 9.97 -16.42
C GLY A 214 1.68 9.06 -15.53
N ALA A 215 1.20 9.54 -14.37
CA ALA A 215 0.47 8.74 -13.40
C ALA A 215 -0.87 9.38 -12.96
N TRP A 216 -1.01 10.69 -13.14
CA TRP A 216 -2.15 11.48 -12.67
C TRP A 216 -3.49 11.04 -13.25
N ALA A 217 -3.53 10.74 -14.56
CA ALA A 217 -4.76 10.28 -15.23
C ALA A 217 -5.29 8.94 -14.68
N GLU A 218 -4.43 8.16 -14.02
CA GLU A 218 -4.80 6.91 -13.35
C GLU A 218 -5.17 7.12 -11.86
N GLY A 219 -5.23 8.37 -11.39
CA GLY A 219 -5.47 8.71 -9.99
C GLY A 219 -4.30 8.39 -9.06
N ARG A 220 -3.09 8.21 -9.61
CA ARG A 220 -1.89 7.86 -8.85
C ARG A 220 -1.05 9.10 -8.56
N TYR A 221 -0.68 9.27 -7.29
CA TYR A 221 0.10 10.40 -6.83
C TYR A 221 0.77 10.11 -5.49
N LEU A 222 1.71 10.99 -5.09
CA LEU A 222 2.35 10.95 -3.80
C LEU A 222 1.94 12.17 -2.99
N ALA A 223 1.59 12.00 -1.72
CA ALA A 223 1.33 13.11 -0.81
C ALA A 223 2.07 12.93 0.52
N ALA A 224 2.38 14.05 1.17
CA ALA A 224 3.01 14.05 2.48
C ALA A 224 2.45 15.15 3.39
N SER A 225 2.16 14.80 4.65
CA SER A 225 1.75 15.73 5.70
C SER A 225 2.99 16.34 6.35
N LEU A 226 3.25 17.61 6.02
CA LEU A 226 4.21 18.45 6.73
C LEU A 226 3.80 18.63 8.19
N ASP A 227 2.50 18.73 8.49
CA ASP A 227 1.99 18.88 9.85
C ASP A 227 2.47 17.73 10.75
N ALA A 228 2.19 16.49 10.32
CA ALA A 228 2.57 15.30 11.07
C ALA A 228 4.10 15.15 11.18
N ALA A 229 4.82 15.38 10.08
CA ALA A 229 6.27 15.21 10.05
C ALA A 229 7.01 16.27 10.90
N LEU A 230 6.59 17.53 10.86
CA LEU A 230 7.18 18.61 11.67
C LEU A 230 6.82 18.46 13.16
N ALA A 231 5.61 17.97 13.47
CA ALA A 231 5.22 17.68 14.85
C ALA A 231 6.08 16.57 15.46
N ARG A 232 6.29 15.46 14.73
CA ARG A 232 7.13 14.33 15.16
C ARG A 232 8.62 14.67 15.18
N ASN A 233 9.07 15.50 14.24
CA ASN A 233 10.43 16.01 14.16
C ASN A 233 11.52 14.90 14.13
N ASP A 234 11.29 13.83 13.35
CA ASP A 234 12.32 12.83 13.10
C ASP A 234 13.36 13.37 12.11
N THR A 235 14.44 13.92 12.68
CA THR A 235 15.56 14.57 11.96
C THR A 235 16.74 13.64 11.69
N ALA A 236 16.57 12.32 11.87
CA ALA A 236 17.63 11.38 11.49
C ALA A 236 18.01 11.54 10.01
N LYS A 237 19.27 11.24 9.65
CA LYS A 237 19.79 11.42 8.26
C LYS A 237 18.98 10.73 7.16
N ALA A 238 18.20 9.72 7.53
CA ALA A 238 17.24 9.02 6.69
C ALA A 238 15.89 8.82 7.42
N GLY A 239 15.57 9.71 8.37
CA GLY A 239 14.30 9.73 9.08
C GLY A 239 13.19 10.34 8.24
N GLU A 240 12.04 10.51 8.86
CA GLU A 240 10.80 10.97 8.22
C GLU A 240 10.97 12.29 7.45
N LEU A 241 11.52 13.32 8.10
CA LEU A 241 11.70 14.64 7.48
C LEU A 241 12.73 14.60 6.34
N ALA A 242 13.76 13.78 6.47
CA ALA A 242 14.74 13.59 5.40
C ALA A 242 14.09 12.92 4.18
N LEU A 243 13.22 11.92 4.39
CA LEU A 243 12.49 11.25 3.32
C LEU A 243 11.49 12.20 2.64
N LEU A 244 10.78 13.03 3.40
CA LEU A 244 9.85 14.03 2.87
C LEU A 244 10.61 15.02 2.00
N ALA A 245 11.70 15.60 2.53
CA ALA A 245 12.57 16.47 1.75
C ALA A 245 13.07 15.76 0.49
N ALA A 246 13.47 14.49 0.56
CA ALA A 246 13.98 13.75 -0.59
C ALA A 246 12.94 13.65 -1.71
N LEU A 247 11.70 13.31 -1.38
CA LEU A 247 10.66 13.02 -2.37
C LEU A 247 10.07 14.29 -3.02
N PHE A 248 10.09 15.42 -2.31
CA PHE A 248 9.49 16.67 -2.77
C PHE A 248 10.51 17.76 -3.13
N SER A 249 11.81 17.54 -2.93
CA SER A 249 12.83 18.54 -3.26
C SER A 249 13.03 18.75 -4.75
N HIS A 250 13.50 19.96 -5.10
CA HIS A 250 13.95 20.29 -6.45
C HIS A 250 15.04 19.33 -6.94
N ASP A 251 16.00 18.95 -6.07
CA ASP A 251 17.06 17.98 -6.36
C ASP A 251 16.55 16.60 -6.86
N MET A 252 15.33 16.20 -6.48
CA MET A 252 14.71 14.94 -6.89
C MET A 252 13.94 15.07 -8.20
N LEU A 253 13.22 16.17 -8.36
CA LEU A 253 12.24 16.38 -9.44
C LEU A 253 12.85 17.06 -10.68
N ALA A 254 13.90 17.85 -10.51
CA ALA A 254 14.56 18.55 -11.60
C ALA A 254 15.45 17.63 -12.44
N PRO A 255 15.64 17.92 -13.75
CA PRO A 255 16.65 17.23 -14.55
C PRO A 255 18.04 17.36 -13.91
N ARG A 256 18.78 16.26 -13.83
CA ARG A 256 20.16 16.31 -13.34
C ARG A 256 21.07 17.05 -14.33
N PRO A 257 22.04 17.84 -13.85
CA PRO A 257 23.05 18.49 -14.70
C PRO A 257 23.92 17.50 -15.49
N ASP A 258 24.04 16.25 -15.03
CA ASP A 258 24.83 15.19 -15.68
C ASP A 258 24.11 14.53 -16.86
N GLY A 259 22.91 15.00 -17.22
CA GLY A 259 22.13 14.53 -18.37
C GLY A 259 21.45 13.18 -18.17
N LYS A 260 21.52 12.56 -16.98
CA LYS A 260 20.88 11.25 -16.72
C LYS A 260 19.37 11.33 -16.44
N GLY A 261 18.71 12.42 -16.82
CA GLY A 261 17.31 12.66 -16.48
C GLY A 261 17.10 12.92 -14.99
N ARG A 262 15.88 12.67 -14.49
CA ARG A 262 15.47 12.98 -13.11
C ARG A 262 15.71 11.81 -12.18
N ARG A 263 16.01 12.08 -10.91
CA ARG A 263 16.20 11.02 -9.90
C ARG A 263 14.90 10.27 -9.61
N LEU A 264 13.75 10.95 -9.70
CA LEU A 264 12.46 10.31 -9.53
C LEU A 264 12.20 9.22 -10.57
N ASP A 265 12.68 9.40 -11.81
CA ASP A 265 12.53 8.38 -12.86
C ASP A 265 13.28 7.09 -12.51
N ASP A 266 14.44 7.21 -11.87
CA ASP A 266 15.21 6.07 -11.35
C ASP A 266 14.44 5.36 -10.22
N LEU A 267 13.79 6.12 -9.32
CA LEU A 267 12.94 5.55 -8.26
C LEU A 267 11.72 4.82 -8.85
N LEU A 268 11.04 5.42 -9.82
CA LEU A 268 9.90 4.82 -10.51
C LEU A 268 10.32 3.54 -11.26
N LYS A 269 11.49 3.55 -11.90
CA LYS A 269 12.06 2.37 -12.55
C LYS A 269 12.37 1.27 -11.54
N ALA A 270 13.09 1.59 -10.47
CA ALA A 270 13.42 0.63 -9.42
C ALA A 270 12.15 0.07 -8.75
N SER A 271 11.13 0.89 -8.55
CA SER A 271 9.81 0.50 -8.06
C SER A 271 9.14 -0.55 -8.95
N ARG A 272 9.15 -0.34 -10.28
CA ARG A 272 8.61 -1.30 -11.26
C ARG A 272 9.41 -2.60 -11.28
N ASP A 273 10.74 -2.51 -11.30
CA ASP A 273 11.61 -3.70 -11.33
C ASP A 273 11.42 -4.56 -10.07
N ASN A 274 11.22 -3.92 -8.90
CA ASN A 274 10.91 -4.61 -7.65
C ASN A 274 9.51 -5.26 -7.67
N ALA A 275 8.51 -4.60 -8.26
CA ALA A 275 7.17 -5.19 -8.40
C ALA A 275 7.18 -6.44 -9.30
N VAL A 276 7.96 -6.42 -10.38
CA VAL A 276 8.13 -7.55 -11.31
C VAL A 276 8.89 -8.71 -10.66
N GLY A 277 9.94 -8.43 -9.89
CA GLY A 277 10.72 -9.44 -9.16
C GLY A 277 9.89 -10.25 -8.16
N VAL A 278 9.03 -9.56 -7.39
CA VAL A 278 8.15 -10.17 -6.36
C VAL A 278 7.14 -11.14 -6.99
N ASN A 279 6.62 -10.85 -8.19
CA ASN A 279 5.65 -11.72 -8.86
C ASN A 279 6.29 -13.06 -9.32
N SER A 280 7.57 -13.04 -9.70
CA SER A 280 8.29 -14.24 -10.13
C SER A 280 8.65 -15.20 -8.98
N GLU A 281 9.02 -14.66 -7.81
CA GLU A 281 9.32 -15.43 -6.59
C GLU A 281 8.02 -16.03 -6.02
N LEU A 282 6.94 -15.24 -5.98
CA LEU A 282 5.63 -15.72 -5.57
C LEU A 282 5.15 -16.86 -6.48
N ARG A 283 5.30 -16.74 -7.81
CA ARG A 283 4.90 -17.80 -8.75
C ARG A 283 5.65 -19.11 -8.51
N LYS A 284 6.95 -19.05 -8.23
CA LYS A 284 7.75 -20.23 -7.86
C LYS A 284 7.31 -20.80 -6.50
N GLY A 285 7.07 -19.92 -5.51
CA GLY A 285 6.54 -20.32 -4.20
C GLY A 285 5.17 -21.00 -4.29
N LEU A 286 4.30 -20.55 -5.20
CA LEU A 286 3.00 -21.16 -5.49
C LEU A 286 3.16 -22.55 -6.09
N GLN A 287 4.01 -22.72 -7.12
CA GLN A 287 4.28 -24.02 -7.70
C GLN A 287 4.81 -25.01 -6.65
N HIS A 288 5.80 -24.58 -5.87
CA HIS A 288 6.38 -25.40 -4.81
C HIS A 288 5.37 -25.75 -3.72
N SER A 289 4.44 -24.84 -3.40
CA SER A 289 3.36 -25.08 -2.44
C SER A 289 2.40 -26.17 -2.92
N VAL A 290 2.06 -26.20 -4.21
CA VAL A 290 1.23 -27.27 -4.80
C VAL A 290 1.92 -28.63 -4.67
N GLU A 291 3.22 -28.67 -4.94
CA GLU A 291 4.02 -29.90 -4.81
C GLU A 291 4.07 -30.40 -3.36
N ILE A 292 4.25 -29.52 -2.39
CA ILE A 292 4.23 -29.88 -0.96
C ILE A 292 2.88 -30.46 -0.56
N ILE A 293 1.77 -29.81 -0.95
CA ILE A 293 0.41 -30.28 -0.63
C ILE A 293 0.17 -31.66 -1.24
N ALA A 294 0.50 -31.84 -2.53
CA ALA A 294 0.31 -33.11 -3.21
C ALA A 294 1.16 -34.24 -2.59
N ASN A 295 2.42 -33.96 -2.29
CA ASN A 295 3.33 -34.95 -1.68
C ASN A 295 2.90 -35.35 -0.27
N GLU A 296 2.32 -34.43 0.49
CA GLU A 296 1.79 -34.72 1.81
C GLU A 296 0.57 -35.66 1.74
N VAL A 297 -0.37 -35.43 0.81
CA VAL A 297 -1.50 -36.36 0.59
C VAL A 297 -0.99 -37.76 0.23
N LEU A 298 0.00 -37.85 -0.67
CA LEU A 298 0.62 -39.12 -1.04
C LEU A 298 1.35 -39.79 0.14
N ALA A 299 1.96 -39.00 1.03
CA ALA A 299 2.59 -39.53 2.24
C ALA A 299 1.54 -40.10 3.21
N ARG A 300 0.42 -39.39 3.40
CA ARG A 300 -0.70 -39.85 4.23
C ARG A 300 -1.34 -41.14 3.70
N LEU A 301 -1.45 -41.28 2.38
CA LEU A 301 -1.93 -42.52 1.75
C LEU A 301 -0.98 -43.70 2.02
N ARG A 302 0.34 -43.49 1.86
CA ARG A 302 1.34 -44.52 2.17
C ARG A 302 1.31 -44.93 3.64
N GLU A 303 1.15 -43.97 4.55
CA GLU A 303 1.00 -44.25 5.99
C GLU A 303 -0.28 -45.01 6.32
N ALA A 304 -1.32 -44.89 5.50
CA ALA A 304 -2.55 -45.67 5.59
C ALA A 304 -2.50 -46.98 4.80
N GLU A 305 -1.36 -47.33 4.19
CA GLU A 305 -1.19 -48.52 3.34
C GLU A 305 -2.19 -48.60 2.16
N VAL A 306 -2.61 -47.44 1.64
CA VAL A 306 -3.53 -47.33 0.51
C VAL A 306 -2.80 -46.80 -0.72
N GLU A 307 -2.95 -47.48 -1.85
CA GLU A 307 -2.46 -47.02 -3.14
C GLU A 307 -3.42 -46.00 -3.78
N PRO A 308 -2.92 -44.98 -4.50
CA PRO A 308 -3.78 -44.00 -5.18
C PRO A 308 -4.85 -44.59 -6.11
N ARG A 309 -4.58 -45.76 -6.70
CA ARG A 309 -5.53 -46.45 -7.60
C ARG A 309 -6.76 -46.99 -6.87
N GLU A 310 -6.65 -47.29 -5.58
CA GLU A 310 -7.75 -47.87 -4.79
C GLU A 310 -8.84 -46.85 -4.46
N ILE A 311 -8.51 -45.56 -4.52
CA ILE A 311 -9.43 -44.45 -4.27
C ILE A 311 -9.66 -43.57 -5.50
N GLU A 312 -9.18 -44.01 -6.67
CA GLU A 312 -9.32 -43.29 -7.94
C GLU A 312 -10.77 -43.39 -8.45
N ASP A 313 -11.45 -42.26 -8.61
CA ASP A 313 -12.77 -42.18 -9.23
C ASP A 313 -12.61 -41.91 -10.73
N LEU A 314 -12.82 -42.94 -11.55
CA LEU A 314 -12.72 -42.86 -13.01
C LEU A 314 -13.63 -41.78 -13.63
N LYS A 315 -14.73 -41.39 -12.97
CA LYS A 315 -15.61 -40.30 -13.42
C LYS A 315 -14.97 -38.92 -13.26
N LYS A 316 -14.07 -38.75 -12.28
CA LYS A 316 -13.33 -37.50 -12.01
C LYS A 316 -12.02 -37.40 -12.80
N GLY A 317 -11.63 -38.48 -13.48
CA GLY A 317 -10.42 -38.60 -14.27
C GLY A 317 -9.23 -39.14 -13.45
N PRO A 318 -8.01 -39.11 -14.02
CA PRO A 318 -6.83 -39.65 -13.35
C PRO A 318 -6.56 -38.99 -12.00
N PHE A 319 -6.23 -39.79 -10.98
CA PHE A 319 -5.95 -39.38 -9.61
C PHE A 319 -4.94 -38.23 -9.56
N ALA A 320 -3.84 -38.33 -10.32
CA ALA A 320 -2.81 -37.31 -10.36
C ALA A 320 -3.38 -35.93 -10.81
N LYS A 321 -4.26 -35.91 -11.81
CA LYS A 321 -4.90 -34.67 -12.28
C LYS A 321 -5.88 -34.12 -11.23
N GLN A 322 -6.63 -35.00 -10.57
CA GLN A 322 -7.51 -34.60 -9.48
C GLN A 322 -6.71 -34.01 -8.32
N LEU A 323 -5.64 -34.66 -7.88
CA LEU A 323 -4.77 -34.21 -6.81
C LEU A 323 -4.15 -32.85 -7.13
N THR A 324 -3.61 -32.65 -8.34
CA THR A 324 -3.07 -31.33 -8.74
C THR A 324 -4.13 -30.24 -8.68
N ARG A 325 -5.34 -30.50 -9.19
CA ARG A 325 -6.45 -29.53 -9.19
C ARG A 325 -6.90 -29.19 -7.77
N GLU A 326 -7.02 -30.19 -6.91
CA GLU A 326 -7.44 -30.00 -5.51
C GLU A 326 -6.36 -29.31 -4.66
N SER A 327 -5.08 -29.64 -4.87
CA SER A 327 -3.95 -28.92 -4.26
C SER A 327 -3.91 -27.45 -4.67
N LEU A 328 -4.13 -27.15 -5.97
CA LEU A 328 -4.28 -25.79 -6.45
C LEU A 328 -5.46 -25.09 -5.78
N ARG A 329 -6.63 -25.73 -5.73
CA ARG A 329 -7.82 -25.16 -5.09
C ARG A 329 -7.58 -24.86 -3.61
N TYR A 330 -6.96 -25.79 -2.88
CA TYR A 330 -6.60 -25.60 -1.48
C TYR A 330 -5.67 -24.39 -1.30
N LEU A 331 -4.67 -24.25 -2.17
CA LEU A 331 -3.75 -23.12 -2.19
C LEU A 331 -4.47 -21.79 -2.46
N TYR A 332 -5.36 -21.74 -3.46
CA TYR A 332 -6.15 -20.55 -3.76
C TYR A 332 -7.09 -20.15 -2.62
N ARG A 333 -7.62 -21.10 -1.84
CA ARG A 333 -8.38 -20.77 -0.61
C ARG A 333 -7.52 -19.99 0.39
N ILE A 334 -6.26 -20.39 0.58
CA ILE A 334 -5.33 -19.68 1.48
C ILE A 334 -5.01 -18.28 0.92
N LEU A 335 -4.71 -18.17 -0.38
CA LEU A 335 -4.43 -16.89 -1.03
C LEU A 335 -5.60 -15.93 -0.92
N PHE A 336 -6.82 -16.43 -1.11
CA PHE A 336 -8.02 -15.63 -0.97
C PHE A 336 -8.20 -15.10 0.45
N LEU A 337 -7.95 -15.90 1.49
CA LEU A 337 -7.97 -15.41 2.87
C LEU A 337 -6.91 -14.33 3.11
N LEU A 338 -5.69 -14.52 2.60
CA LEU A 338 -4.61 -13.53 2.68
C LEU A 338 -4.99 -12.20 2.01
N TYR A 339 -5.68 -12.28 0.86
CA TYR A 339 -6.16 -11.11 0.13
C TYR A 339 -7.33 -10.42 0.82
N ALA A 340 -8.33 -11.19 1.25
CA ALA A 340 -9.51 -10.66 1.94
C ALA A 340 -9.12 -9.96 3.25
N GLU A 341 -8.15 -10.50 4.00
CA GLU A 341 -7.70 -9.87 5.25
C GLU A 341 -6.89 -8.60 4.99
N ALA A 342 -6.21 -8.50 3.84
CA ALA A 342 -5.48 -7.30 3.44
C ALA A 342 -6.39 -6.18 2.90
N ARG A 343 -7.68 -6.46 2.65
CA ARG A 343 -8.70 -5.51 2.18
C ARG A 343 -9.96 -5.56 3.04
N PRO A 344 -9.94 -5.00 4.26
CA PRO A 344 -11.12 -4.93 5.14
C PRO A 344 -12.34 -4.30 4.45
N GLU A 345 -12.11 -3.39 3.50
CA GLU A 345 -13.14 -2.72 2.69
C GLU A 345 -14.04 -3.69 1.90
N LEU A 346 -13.62 -4.93 1.66
CA LEU A 346 -14.43 -5.95 0.98
C LEU A 346 -15.52 -6.56 1.89
N GLY A 347 -15.40 -6.42 3.22
CA GLY A 347 -16.37 -6.94 4.18
C GLY A 347 -16.47 -8.48 4.24
N ILE A 348 -15.50 -9.21 3.67
CA ILE A 348 -15.51 -10.68 3.59
C ILE A 348 -15.06 -11.31 4.93
N LEU A 349 -14.06 -10.70 5.57
CA LEU A 349 -13.54 -11.10 6.88
C LEU A 349 -13.70 -9.91 7.84
N PRO A 350 -14.02 -10.16 9.13
CA PRO A 350 -14.10 -9.12 10.15
C PRO A 350 -12.68 -8.69 10.58
N ALA A 351 -11.90 -8.17 9.63
CA ALA A 351 -10.48 -7.88 9.81
C ALA A 351 -10.21 -6.71 10.78
N ASP A 352 -11.22 -5.88 11.04
CA ASP A 352 -11.25 -4.78 12.01
C ASP A 352 -11.59 -5.24 13.45
N ASP A 353 -12.09 -6.46 13.64
CA ASP A 353 -12.45 -7.01 14.96
C ASP A 353 -11.22 -7.59 15.70
N SER A 354 -10.98 -7.13 16.93
CA SER A 354 -9.84 -7.54 17.75
C SER A 354 -9.88 -9.03 18.17
N THR A 355 -11.08 -9.61 18.31
CA THR A 355 -11.30 -11.04 18.59
C THR A 355 -10.90 -11.88 17.39
N TYR A 356 -11.22 -11.41 16.17
CA TYR A 356 -10.78 -12.06 14.95
C TYR A 356 -9.26 -11.99 14.82
N GLN A 357 -8.67 -10.81 15.01
CA GLN A 357 -7.22 -10.59 14.94
C GLN A 357 -6.46 -11.51 15.90
N THR A 358 -6.92 -11.65 17.14
CA THR A 358 -6.23 -12.44 18.19
C THR A 358 -6.50 -13.94 18.07
N GLY A 359 -7.66 -14.35 17.55
CA GLY A 359 -8.11 -15.74 17.55
C GLY A 359 -7.96 -16.47 16.22
N TYR A 360 -8.38 -15.85 15.12
CA TYR A 360 -8.63 -16.55 13.85
C TYR A 360 -7.85 -16.00 12.66
N SER A 361 -7.26 -14.82 12.76
CA SER A 361 -6.63 -14.13 11.64
C SER A 361 -5.53 -14.95 10.95
N ILE A 362 -5.41 -14.78 9.64
CA ILE A 362 -4.28 -15.33 8.89
C ILE A 362 -2.98 -14.65 9.30
N ALA A 363 -3.03 -13.37 9.72
CA ALA A 363 -1.90 -12.66 10.31
C ALA A 363 -1.33 -13.38 11.54
N ARG A 364 -2.18 -13.95 12.40
CA ARG A 364 -1.73 -14.78 13.53
C ARG A 364 -1.02 -16.05 13.07
N LEU A 365 -1.57 -16.76 12.09
CA LEU A 365 -0.93 -17.96 11.54
C LEU A 365 0.42 -17.62 10.88
N ARG A 366 0.49 -16.48 10.20
CA ARG A 366 1.73 -15.92 9.65
C ARG A 366 2.77 -15.67 10.73
N GLU A 367 2.38 -15.05 11.83
CA GLU A 367 3.28 -14.77 12.93
C GLU A 367 3.82 -16.05 13.59
N LEU A 368 2.97 -17.04 13.80
CA LEU A 368 3.37 -18.35 14.35
C LEU A 368 4.45 -19.00 13.48
N VAL A 369 4.18 -19.07 12.18
CA VAL A 369 5.09 -19.65 11.18
C VAL A 369 6.36 -18.80 10.98
N ALA A 370 6.30 -17.50 11.28
CA ALA A 370 7.45 -16.61 11.21
C ALA A 370 8.42 -16.79 12.38
N ARG A 371 7.88 -16.91 13.60
CA ARG A 371 8.64 -17.14 14.84
C ARG A 371 9.34 -18.50 14.81
N GLU A 372 8.65 -19.53 14.35
CA GLU A 372 9.16 -20.90 14.31
C GLU A 372 9.86 -21.18 12.98
N ARG A 373 11.17 -20.92 12.88
CA ARG A 373 11.89 -21.15 11.62
C ARG A 373 11.87 -22.63 11.20
N LYS A 374 11.83 -23.55 12.16
CA LYS A 374 11.67 -24.98 11.97
C LYS A 374 10.85 -25.54 13.12
N LEU A 375 9.91 -26.44 12.81
CA LEU A 375 9.25 -27.28 13.79
C LEU A 375 10.25 -28.36 14.23
N VAL A 376 10.73 -28.28 15.48
CA VAL A 376 11.78 -29.18 16.00
C VAL A 376 11.17 -30.44 16.63
N GLU A 377 10.01 -30.31 17.28
CA GLU A 377 9.33 -31.41 17.95
C GLU A 377 8.48 -32.25 17.00
N GLU A 378 8.50 -33.57 17.16
CA GLU A 378 7.80 -34.53 16.30
C GLU A 378 6.27 -34.38 16.38
N ASP A 379 5.73 -34.21 17.59
CA ASP A 379 4.29 -33.99 17.80
C ASP A 379 3.81 -32.68 17.15
N SER A 380 4.61 -31.62 17.26
CA SER A 380 4.33 -30.33 16.63
C SER A 380 4.34 -30.42 15.11
N ARG A 381 5.20 -31.26 14.53
CA ARG A 381 5.25 -31.53 13.07
C ARG A 381 4.09 -32.36 12.58
N ASN A 382 3.70 -33.39 13.33
CA ASN A 382 2.69 -34.37 12.95
C ASN A 382 1.25 -33.93 13.30
N GLY A 383 1.09 -32.88 14.11
CA GLY A 383 -0.21 -32.29 14.44
C GLY A 383 -0.93 -31.63 13.25
N PHE A 384 -2.18 -31.23 13.47
CA PHE A 384 -3.09 -30.68 12.44
C PHE A 384 -3.65 -29.30 12.82
N HIS A 385 -2.97 -28.55 13.69
CA HIS A 385 -3.45 -27.26 14.18
C HIS A 385 -3.63 -26.25 13.05
N LEU A 386 -2.65 -26.14 12.15
CA LEU A 386 -2.72 -25.23 10.99
C LEU A 386 -3.87 -25.61 10.05
N TYR A 387 -4.06 -26.92 9.81
CA TYR A 387 -5.16 -27.42 9.00
C TYR A 387 -6.51 -27.08 9.63
N ALA A 388 -6.70 -27.38 10.91
CA ALA A 388 -7.94 -27.13 11.62
C ALA A 388 -8.29 -25.63 11.67
N SER A 389 -7.27 -24.77 11.83
CA SER A 389 -7.46 -23.31 11.84
C SER A 389 -7.95 -22.80 10.49
N LEU A 390 -7.32 -23.25 9.40
CA LEU A 390 -7.72 -22.89 8.04
C LEU A 390 -9.12 -23.45 7.69
N ASP A 391 -9.41 -24.68 8.10
CA ASP A 391 -10.69 -25.34 7.83
C ASP A 391 -11.85 -24.59 8.49
N VAL A 392 -11.66 -24.07 9.72
CA VAL A 392 -12.66 -23.19 10.35
C VAL A 392 -12.90 -21.94 9.51
N LEU A 393 -11.85 -21.24 9.07
CA LEU A 393 -11.99 -20.05 8.24
C LEU A 393 -12.68 -20.34 6.91
N PHE A 394 -12.29 -21.42 6.22
CA PHE A 394 -12.90 -21.83 4.95
C PHE A 394 -14.40 -22.07 5.10
N ASN A 395 -14.81 -22.76 6.16
CA ASN A 395 -16.22 -23.01 6.44
C ASN A 395 -16.98 -21.73 6.79
N LYS A 396 -16.38 -20.83 7.59
CA LYS A 396 -17.00 -19.54 7.96
C LYS A 396 -17.16 -18.61 6.75
N VAL A 397 -16.18 -18.55 5.86
CA VAL A 397 -16.28 -17.78 4.61
C VAL A 397 -17.32 -18.38 3.66
N ASN A 398 -17.39 -19.71 3.55
CA ASN A 398 -18.34 -20.34 2.62
C ASN A 398 -19.80 -20.21 3.08
N TYR A 399 -20.07 -20.61 4.32
CA TYR A 399 -21.43 -20.74 4.86
C TYR A 399 -21.89 -19.51 5.64
N GLY A 400 -20.99 -18.57 5.90
CA GLY A 400 -21.23 -17.44 6.78
C GLY A 400 -21.27 -17.85 8.25
N HIS A 401 -21.44 -16.85 9.11
CA HIS A 401 -21.70 -17.02 10.53
C HIS A 401 -22.43 -15.79 11.03
N ARG A 402 -23.65 -16.00 11.53
CA ARG A 402 -24.54 -14.92 12.01
C ARG A 402 -24.75 -13.84 10.93
N PRO A 403 -25.17 -14.20 9.71
CA PRO A 403 -25.33 -13.25 8.61
C PRO A 403 -26.40 -12.20 8.94
N HIS A 404 -26.29 -11.02 8.35
CA HIS A 404 -27.23 -9.92 8.60
C HIS A 404 -28.68 -10.31 8.27
N GLY A 405 -29.62 -9.92 9.14
CA GLY A 405 -31.05 -10.24 9.06
C GLY A 405 -31.45 -11.57 9.70
N THR A 406 -30.55 -12.24 10.42
CA THR A 406 -30.84 -13.51 11.12
C THR A 406 -30.98 -13.38 12.62
N GLU A 407 -30.72 -12.19 13.18
CA GLU A 407 -30.83 -11.93 14.61
C GLU A 407 -31.77 -10.76 14.92
N ALA A 408 -32.45 -10.83 16.07
CA ALA A 408 -33.51 -9.89 16.48
C ALA A 408 -33.06 -8.43 16.66
N ASP A 409 -31.76 -8.15 16.64
CA ASP A 409 -31.19 -6.81 16.84
C ASP A 409 -30.42 -6.30 15.60
N ASP A 410 -30.55 -6.97 14.44
CA ASP A 410 -29.84 -6.58 13.23
C ASP A 410 -30.23 -5.19 12.70
N ASP A 411 -31.40 -4.69 13.10
CA ASP A 411 -31.92 -3.35 12.74
C ASP A 411 -31.27 -2.20 13.56
N LYS A 412 -30.42 -2.50 14.55
CA LYS A 412 -29.82 -1.48 15.45
C LYS A 412 -28.50 -0.89 14.91
N PRO A 413 -28.13 0.35 15.28
CA PRO A 413 -26.87 1.00 14.88
C PRO A 413 -25.62 0.22 15.32
N ALA A 414 -24.54 0.25 14.53
CA ALA A 414 -23.32 -0.55 14.75
C ALA A 414 -22.68 -0.38 16.13
N GLU A 415 -22.78 0.82 16.71
CA GLU A 415 -22.24 1.17 18.02
C GLU A 415 -23.00 0.48 19.18
N GLU A 416 -24.31 0.25 19.02
CA GLU A 416 -25.16 -0.50 19.98
C GLU A 416 -25.08 -2.03 19.79
N ARG A 417 -24.49 -2.51 18.69
CA ARG A 417 -24.26 -3.95 18.46
C ARG A 417 -23.10 -4.51 19.31
N SER A 418 -22.36 -3.65 20.01
CA SER A 418 -20.97 -3.93 20.38
C SER A 418 -20.72 -4.81 21.62
N GLN A 419 -19.61 -5.55 21.53
CA GLN A 419 -18.79 -6.22 22.56
C GLN A 419 -19.16 -7.63 23.06
N LEU A 420 -20.40 -8.13 22.95
CA LEU A 420 -20.76 -9.42 23.57
C LEU A 420 -21.22 -10.55 22.64
N ARG A 421 -21.54 -10.29 21.36
CA ARG A 421 -22.20 -11.31 20.53
C ARG A 421 -21.30 -12.15 19.62
N GLY A 422 -20.01 -11.84 19.50
CA GLY A 422 -19.03 -12.63 18.74
C GLY A 422 -18.92 -12.24 17.25
N LEU A 423 -18.07 -12.95 16.51
CA LEU A 423 -17.71 -12.63 15.12
C LEU A 423 -18.87 -12.81 14.14
N ARG A 424 -18.90 -11.99 13.09
CA ARG A 424 -19.84 -12.09 11.96
C ARG A 424 -19.07 -12.37 10.66
N PHE A 425 -19.63 -13.28 9.85
CA PHE A 425 -19.13 -13.60 8.51
C PHE A 425 -20.30 -13.63 7.54
N GLU A 426 -20.24 -12.83 6.48
CA GLU A 426 -21.22 -12.93 5.41
C GLU A 426 -20.89 -14.12 4.49
N PRO A 427 -21.89 -14.93 4.08
CA PRO A 427 -21.66 -16.12 3.29
C PRO A 427 -21.29 -15.76 1.86
N LEU A 428 -20.09 -16.14 1.41
CA LEU A 428 -19.67 -15.90 0.03
C LEU A 428 -20.30 -16.89 -0.96
N ARG A 429 -20.62 -18.12 -0.51
CA ARG A 429 -21.16 -19.22 -1.33
C ARG A 429 -20.41 -19.42 -2.67
N SER A 430 -19.09 -19.54 -2.59
CA SER A 430 -18.23 -19.70 -3.76
C SER A 430 -17.83 -21.17 -3.98
N GLU A 431 -17.80 -21.63 -5.24
CA GLU A 431 -17.26 -22.95 -5.61
C GLU A 431 -15.81 -23.15 -5.14
N LEU A 432 -15.05 -22.05 -4.95
CA LEU A 432 -13.70 -22.11 -4.40
C LEU A 432 -13.74 -22.73 -3.00
N PHE A 433 -14.69 -22.35 -2.16
CA PHE A 433 -14.78 -22.74 -0.75
C PHE A 433 -15.76 -23.88 -0.46
N ASP A 434 -16.51 -24.37 -1.44
CA ASP A 434 -17.38 -25.54 -1.26
C ASP A 434 -16.55 -26.76 -0.79
N PRO A 435 -16.85 -27.38 0.37
CA PRO A 435 -16.15 -28.57 0.84
C PRO A 435 -16.16 -29.73 -0.17
N LYS A 436 -17.19 -29.85 -1.02
CA LYS A 436 -17.26 -30.90 -2.06
C LYS A 436 -16.26 -30.68 -3.20
N ALA A 437 -15.70 -29.48 -3.32
CA ALA A 437 -14.75 -29.12 -4.35
C ALA A 437 -13.33 -29.65 -4.08
N ILE A 438 -13.08 -30.18 -2.87
CA ILE A 438 -11.83 -30.83 -2.45
C ILE A 438 -12.20 -32.10 -1.68
N THR A 439 -11.88 -33.27 -2.24
CA THR A 439 -12.24 -34.58 -1.67
C THR A 439 -11.04 -35.39 -1.19
N LEU A 440 -9.85 -35.18 -1.79
CA LEU A 440 -8.60 -35.87 -1.47
C LEU A 440 -7.83 -35.25 -0.29
N ILE A 441 -8.19 -34.03 0.13
CA ILE A 441 -7.57 -33.35 1.26
C ILE A 441 -8.64 -33.21 2.36
N GLY A 442 -8.49 -33.96 3.45
CA GLY A 442 -9.48 -33.98 4.54
C GLY A 442 -9.75 -35.38 5.08
N ARG A 443 -10.98 -35.61 5.57
CA ARG A 443 -11.43 -36.88 6.19
C ARG A 443 -12.69 -37.44 5.51
N HIS A 444 -12.78 -37.28 4.20
CA HIS A 444 -14.03 -37.51 3.46
C HIS A 444 -14.03 -38.78 2.60
N ILE A 445 -12.93 -39.56 2.63
CA ILE A 445 -12.79 -40.77 1.83
C ILE A 445 -12.92 -41.97 2.75
N LEU A 446 -13.87 -42.84 2.44
CA LEU A 446 -14.04 -44.13 3.10
C LEU A 446 -12.82 -45.00 2.81
N HIS A 447 -12.32 -45.70 3.82
CA HIS A 447 -11.17 -46.58 3.66
C HIS A 447 -11.51 -47.70 2.66
N PRO A 448 -10.70 -47.93 1.61
CA PRO A 448 -11.04 -48.90 0.56
C PRO A 448 -11.08 -50.34 1.08
N HIS A 449 -10.36 -50.63 2.17
CA HIS A 449 -10.36 -51.93 2.83
C HIS A 449 -11.42 -52.07 3.94
N TRP A 450 -12.35 -51.13 4.08
CA TRP A 450 -13.48 -51.29 4.99
C TRP A 450 -14.56 -52.17 4.35
N ASP A 451 -15.05 -53.14 5.11
CA ASP A 451 -16.09 -54.07 4.71
C ASP A 451 -17.46 -53.56 5.17
N GLU A 452 -18.36 -53.30 4.21
CA GLU A 452 -19.72 -52.79 4.47
C GLU A 452 -20.62 -53.85 5.12
N ASP A 453 -20.32 -55.13 4.91
CA ASP A 453 -21.08 -56.26 5.46
C ASP A 453 -20.56 -56.71 6.84
N GLY A 454 -19.50 -56.08 7.34
CA GLY A 454 -18.88 -56.39 8.64
C GLY A 454 -19.50 -55.65 9.84
N ASP A 455 -19.24 -56.14 11.05
CA ASP A 455 -19.67 -55.51 12.31
C ASP A 455 -18.88 -54.22 12.67
N GLU A 456 -17.90 -53.82 11.86
CA GLU A 456 -17.02 -52.69 12.14
C GLU A 456 -17.57 -51.35 11.64
N GLN A 457 -17.40 -50.29 12.45
CA GLN A 457 -17.81 -48.93 12.04
C GLN A 457 -17.01 -48.43 10.82
N PRO A 458 -17.62 -47.60 9.94
CA PRO A 458 -16.95 -47.01 8.79
C PRO A 458 -15.64 -46.33 9.18
N ARG A 459 -14.53 -46.78 8.57
CA ARG A 459 -13.21 -46.17 8.75
C ARG A 459 -12.97 -45.14 7.64
N TRP A 460 -12.55 -43.94 7.99
CA TRP A 460 -12.27 -42.86 7.04
C TRP A 460 -10.77 -42.59 6.95
N LEU A 461 -10.27 -42.38 5.74
CA LEU A 461 -8.89 -41.96 5.53
C LEU A 461 -8.68 -40.54 6.05
N ASP A 462 -7.65 -40.35 6.88
CA ASP A 462 -7.23 -39.02 7.35
C ASP A 462 -6.13 -38.47 6.44
N LEU A 463 -6.52 -37.79 5.36
CA LEU A 463 -5.61 -37.17 4.40
C LEU A 463 -5.42 -35.67 4.68
N ARG A 464 -5.64 -35.23 5.92
CA ARG A 464 -5.36 -33.85 6.31
C ARG A 464 -3.87 -33.56 6.21
N LEU A 465 -3.54 -32.32 5.88
CA LEU A 465 -2.17 -31.86 5.77
C LEU A 465 -1.59 -31.65 7.17
N ARG A 466 -0.47 -32.31 7.49
CA ARG A 466 0.22 -32.09 8.77
C ARG A 466 0.80 -30.68 8.86
N ASN A 467 1.05 -30.24 10.09
CA ASN A 467 1.69 -28.97 10.40
C ASN A 467 3.02 -28.81 9.66
N ALA A 468 3.83 -29.86 9.51
CA ALA A 468 5.08 -29.79 8.75
C ALA A 468 4.90 -29.29 7.32
N ALA A 469 3.90 -29.82 6.60
CA ALA A 469 3.60 -29.43 5.22
C ALA A 469 3.00 -28.02 5.16
N LEU A 470 1.96 -27.75 5.96
CA LEU A 470 1.27 -26.45 5.97
C LEU A 470 2.15 -25.31 6.45
N HIS A 471 3.05 -25.57 7.40
CA HIS A 471 4.03 -24.60 7.84
C HIS A 471 4.95 -24.19 6.69
N GLN A 472 5.45 -25.16 5.90
CA GLN A 472 6.28 -24.86 4.74
C GLN A 472 5.50 -24.06 3.67
N VAL A 473 4.26 -24.46 3.38
CA VAL A 473 3.37 -23.74 2.45
C VAL A 473 3.17 -22.30 2.93
N LEU A 474 2.73 -22.10 4.18
CA LEU A 474 2.50 -20.77 4.72
C LEU A 474 3.78 -19.92 4.70
N ARG A 475 4.97 -20.49 4.93
CA ARG A 475 6.22 -19.74 4.77
C ARG A 475 6.44 -19.25 3.35
N LEU A 476 6.24 -20.10 2.34
CA LEU A 476 6.41 -19.74 0.93
C LEU A 476 5.43 -18.65 0.49
N LEU A 477 4.22 -18.66 1.05
CA LEU A 477 3.20 -17.67 0.73
C LEU A 477 3.39 -16.38 1.50
N THR A 478 3.98 -16.41 2.69
CA THR A 478 3.89 -15.26 3.59
C THR A 478 5.24 -14.60 3.82
N MET A 479 6.35 -15.29 3.56
CA MET A 479 7.70 -14.80 3.83
C MET A 479 8.51 -14.70 2.55
N LYS A 480 9.34 -13.66 2.44
CA LYS A 480 10.38 -13.58 1.40
C LYS A 480 11.62 -14.37 1.80
N GLU A 481 12.36 -14.90 0.83
CA GLU A 481 13.68 -15.47 1.11
C GLU A 481 14.64 -14.36 1.60
N ALA A 482 15.33 -14.61 2.71
CA ALA A 482 16.26 -13.63 3.27
C ALA A 482 17.51 -13.52 2.38
N GLY A 483 17.74 -12.37 1.76
CA GLY A 483 18.89 -12.11 0.88
C GLY A 483 20.27 -12.23 1.55
N GLN A 484 20.36 -12.32 2.88
CA GLN A 484 21.61 -12.54 3.63
C GLN A 484 21.41 -13.45 4.86
N LYS A 485 22.42 -14.29 5.14
CA LYS A 485 22.48 -15.13 6.36
C LYS A 485 22.37 -14.26 7.62
N GLY A 486 21.20 -14.27 8.25
CA GLY A 486 20.98 -13.68 9.59
C GLY A 486 19.86 -12.65 9.69
N ARG A 487 19.29 -12.17 8.59
CA ARG A 487 18.10 -11.28 8.62
C ARG A 487 16.82 -12.09 8.40
N GLN A 488 15.75 -11.80 9.14
CA GLN A 488 14.41 -12.32 8.83
C GLN A 488 13.92 -11.66 7.54
N GLY A 489 13.42 -12.46 6.58
CA GLY A 489 12.76 -11.92 5.39
C GLY A 489 11.45 -11.24 5.75
N GLY A 490 11.12 -10.14 5.06
CA GLY A 490 9.86 -9.42 5.23
C GLY A 490 8.66 -10.25 4.78
N PHE A 491 7.45 -9.77 5.09
CA PHE A 491 6.22 -10.43 4.69
C PHE A 491 5.77 -10.04 3.28
N ILE A 492 5.09 -10.96 2.59
CA ILE A 492 4.45 -10.69 1.30
C ILE A 492 3.12 -9.96 1.55
N SER A 493 2.90 -8.83 0.87
CA SER A 493 1.64 -8.09 0.90
C SER A 493 0.70 -8.61 -0.18
N TYR A 494 -0.52 -8.94 0.22
CA TYR A 494 -1.58 -9.45 -0.67
C TYR A 494 -2.58 -8.38 -1.08
N ARG A 495 -2.42 -7.13 -0.61
CA ARG A 495 -3.40 -6.06 -0.86
C ARG A 495 -3.60 -5.77 -2.35
N ASN A 496 -2.61 -6.00 -3.22
CA ASN A 496 -2.71 -5.67 -4.64
C ASN A 496 -2.48 -6.89 -5.56
N LEU A 497 -2.74 -8.11 -5.05
CA LEU A 497 -2.79 -9.30 -5.90
C LEU A 497 -4.03 -9.21 -6.80
N GLY A 498 -3.84 -9.25 -8.13
CA GLY A 498 -4.93 -9.57 -9.05
C GLY A 498 -5.22 -11.05 -8.95
N ILE A 499 -6.23 -11.43 -8.16
CA ILE A 499 -6.70 -12.82 -8.00
C ILE A 499 -7.70 -13.16 -9.08
#